data_AF-A0A6V7V9R6-F1
#
_entry.id   AF-A0A6V7V9R6-F1
#
_cell.length_a   1.000
_cell.length_b   1.000
_cell.length_c   1.000
_cell.angle_alpha   90.00
_cell.angle_beta   90.00
_cell.angle_gamma   90.00
#
_symmetry.space_group_name_H-M   'P 1'
#
loop_
_entity.id
_entity.type
_entity.pdbx_description
1 polymer ?
#
loop_
_entity_poly.entity_id
_entity_poly.type
_entity_poly.pdbx_seq_one_letter_code
_entity_poly.pdbx_strand_id
1 'polypeptide(L)'
;MEKYVGILFKILAYGGNKFSSITIEVLDSKLYSFIIEHIETALDITKMVKRITFRVMYGPLISSKIAKNLQVAVKGDVQYTKFELFNIYNPKIEFSINIKEGYGFVYVPPGSENKLPAIRVFIEKIS
;
A
#
# COMPACT_ATOMS: atom_id res chain seq x y z
N MET A 1 15.50 2.98 -9.14
CA MET A 1 14.47 2.78 -8.10
C MET A 1 13.62 4.04 -7.93
N GLU A 2 14.23 5.21 -7.72
CA GLU A 2 13.54 6.51 -7.54
C GLU A 2 12.55 6.90 -8.65
N LYS A 3 12.89 6.67 -9.93
CA LYS A 3 11.99 6.97 -11.06
C LYS A 3 10.65 6.21 -10.98
N TYR A 4 10.67 4.96 -10.53
CA TYR A 4 9.46 4.13 -10.41
C TYR A 4 8.63 4.53 -9.18
N VAL A 5 9.30 4.93 -8.10
CA VAL A 5 8.65 5.51 -6.92
C VAL A 5 7.91 6.79 -7.29
N GLY A 6 8.53 7.69 -8.05
CA GLY A 6 7.88 8.92 -8.51
C GLY A 6 6.64 8.68 -9.39
N ILE A 7 6.65 7.63 -10.23
CA ILE A 7 5.47 7.25 -11.03
C ILE A 7 4.37 6.71 -10.11
N LEU A 8 4.70 5.82 -9.18
CA LEU A 8 3.74 5.29 -8.22
C LEU A 8 3.07 6.40 -7.40
N PHE A 9 3.85 7.36 -6.89
CA PHE A 9 3.29 8.51 -6.17
C PHE A 9 2.36 9.36 -7.03
N LYS A 10 2.71 9.61 -8.30
CA LYS A 10 1.80 10.33 -9.22
C LYS A 10 0.49 9.59 -9.42
N ILE A 11 0.55 8.27 -9.58
CA ILE A 11 -0.64 7.44 -9.73
C ILE A 11 -1.47 7.48 -8.44
N LEU A 12 -0.85 7.35 -7.27
CA LEU A 12 -1.54 7.39 -5.99
C LEU A 12 -2.19 8.76 -5.76
N ALA A 13 -1.44 9.86 -5.89
CA ALA A 13 -1.88 11.22 -5.56
C ALA A 13 -2.92 11.78 -6.54
N TYR A 14 -2.87 11.40 -7.82
CA TYR A 14 -3.70 12.00 -8.87
C TYR A 14 -4.57 11.01 -9.64
N GLY A 15 -4.45 9.71 -9.37
CA GLY A 15 -5.15 8.66 -10.11
C GLY A 15 -6.53 8.31 -9.57
N GLY A 16 -6.99 8.91 -8.47
CA GLY A 16 -8.25 8.59 -7.81
C GLY A 16 -9.50 8.89 -8.63
N ASN A 17 -9.40 9.69 -9.70
CA ASN A 17 -10.46 9.89 -10.68
C ASN A 17 -10.44 8.88 -11.85
N LYS A 18 -9.41 8.03 -11.93
CA LYS A 18 -9.24 7.01 -12.96
C LYS A 18 -9.30 5.59 -12.39
N PHE A 19 -8.85 5.43 -11.15
CA PHE A 19 -8.63 4.16 -10.51
C PHE A 19 -9.42 4.07 -9.22
N SER A 20 -10.24 3.02 -9.11
CA SER A 20 -11.03 2.73 -7.93
C SER A 20 -10.17 2.09 -6.84
N SER A 21 -9.13 1.34 -7.25
CA SER A 21 -8.20 0.68 -6.35
C SER A 21 -6.81 0.49 -7.00
N ILE A 22 -5.80 0.40 -6.14
CA ILE A 22 -4.44 0.02 -6.54
C ILE A 22 -3.92 -1.05 -5.59
N THR A 23 -3.31 -2.09 -6.16
CA THR A 23 -2.54 -3.09 -5.41
C THR A 23 -1.06 -2.93 -5.71
N ILE A 24 -0.25 -2.84 -4.67
CA ILE A 24 1.20 -2.65 -4.73
C ILE A 24 1.85 -3.88 -4.08
N GLU A 25 2.65 -4.63 -4.83
CA GLU A 25 3.53 -5.65 -4.26
C GLU A 25 4.82 -4.96 -3.79
N VAL A 26 5.02 -4.91 -2.48
CA VAL A 26 6.08 -4.14 -1.84
C VAL A 26 6.95 -5.06 -0.99
N LEU A 27 8.26 -4.92 -1.15
CA LEU A 27 9.28 -5.52 -0.28
C LEU A 27 10.06 -4.44 0.52
N ASP A 28 9.73 -3.16 0.35
CA ASP A 28 10.41 -2.03 0.96
C ASP A 28 9.52 -1.32 2.00
N SER A 29 9.91 -1.40 3.27
CA SER A 29 9.21 -0.75 4.38
C SER A 29 9.22 0.77 4.31
N LYS A 30 10.25 1.39 3.69
CA LYS A 30 10.33 2.84 3.54
C LYS A 30 9.23 3.35 2.62
N LEU A 31 9.00 2.67 1.50
CA LEU A 31 7.95 3.06 0.55
C LEU A 31 6.57 3.01 1.20
N TYR A 32 6.32 1.99 2.03
CA TYR A 32 5.10 1.91 2.83
C TYR A 32 4.98 3.14 3.75
N SER A 33 5.99 3.43 4.59
CA SER A 33 5.97 4.58 5.49
C SER A 33 5.73 5.91 4.76
N PHE A 34 6.39 6.13 3.62
CA PHE A 34 6.19 7.35 2.82
C PHE A 34 4.77 7.48 2.27
N ILE A 35 4.14 6.38 1.84
CA ILE A 35 2.75 6.44 1.35
C ILE A 35 1.80 6.77 2.50
N ILE A 36 1.99 6.15 3.67
CA ILE A 36 1.19 6.44 4.86
C ILE A 36 1.34 7.92 5.23
N GLU A 37 2.57 8.40 5.42
CA GLU A 37 2.85 9.80 5.76
C GLU A 37 2.22 10.77 4.75
N HIS A 38 2.29 10.46 3.45
CA HIS A 38 1.68 11.28 2.42
C HIS A 38 0.15 11.34 2.53
N ILE A 39 -0.52 10.21 2.81
CA ILE A 39 -1.97 10.17 3.04
C ILE A 39 -2.34 11.06 4.23
N GLU A 40 -1.57 10.98 5.31
CA GLU A 40 -1.86 11.71 6.55
C GLU A 40 -1.66 13.21 6.39
N THR A 41 -0.63 13.65 5.66
CA THR A 41 -0.14 15.04 5.66
C THR A 41 -0.33 15.82 4.36
N ALA A 42 -0.77 15.20 3.26
CA ALA A 42 -0.99 15.94 2.02
C ALA A 42 -2.13 16.97 2.16
N LEU A 43 -1.92 18.19 1.66
CA LEU A 43 -2.90 19.28 1.73
C LEU A 43 -4.09 19.08 0.78
N ASP A 44 -3.83 18.49 -0.39
CA ASP A 44 -4.87 18.12 -1.35
C ASP A 44 -4.78 16.62 -1.65
N ILE A 45 -5.80 15.91 -1.19
CA ILE A 45 -5.97 14.46 -1.38
C ILE A 45 -7.24 14.12 -2.16
N THR A 46 -7.91 15.12 -2.72
CA THR A 46 -9.22 14.94 -3.38
C THR A 46 -9.15 14.04 -4.61
N LYS A 47 -7.97 13.98 -5.25
CA LYS A 47 -7.66 13.17 -6.42
C LYS A 47 -6.90 11.89 -6.08
N MET A 48 -6.70 11.60 -4.80
CA MET A 48 -5.92 10.46 -4.37
C MET A 48 -6.75 9.17 -4.48
N VAL A 49 -6.10 8.05 -4.83
CA VAL A 49 -6.73 6.73 -4.84
C VAL A 49 -7.08 6.32 -3.41
N LYS A 50 -8.37 6.05 -3.17
CA LYS A 50 -8.91 5.80 -1.82
C LYS A 50 -8.74 4.36 -1.32
N ARG A 51 -8.53 3.40 -2.22
CA ARG A 51 -8.36 1.98 -1.86
C ARG A 51 -6.98 1.52 -2.28
N ILE A 52 -6.13 1.25 -1.30
CA ILE A 52 -4.74 0.85 -1.54
C ILE A 52 -4.51 -0.50 -0.85
N THR A 53 -4.01 -1.48 -1.60
CA THR A 53 -3.69 -2.80 -1.08
C THR A 53 -2.19 -3.02 -1.18
N PHE A 54 -1.53 -3.31 -0.07
CA PHE A 54 -0.15 -3.75 -0.02
C PHE A 54 -0.10 -5.28 0.04
N ARG A 55 0.63 -5.89 -0.87
CA ARG A 55 1.01 -7.31 -0.77
C ARG A 55 2.45 -7.36 -0.30
N VAL A 56 2.65 -7.90 0.90
CA VAL A 56 3.96 -7.95 1.56
C VAL A 56 4.23 -9.38 2.03
N MET A 57 5.50 -9.72 2.18
CA MET A 57 5.89 -11.02 2.75
C MET A 57 5.86 -11.02 4.27
N TYR A 58 6.24 -9.88 4.85
CA TYR A 58 6.20 -9.61 6.28
C TYR A 58 5.46 -8.29 6.47
N GLY A 59 4.48 -8.29 7.37
CA GLY A 59 3.70 -7.10 7.68
C GLY A 59 4.58 -5.92 8.12
N PRO A 60 4.46 -4.73 7.52
CA PRO A 60 5.06 -3.55 8.12
C PRO A 60 4.36 -3.26 9.45
N LEU A 61 5.13 -2.87 10.47
CA LEU A 61 4.58 -2.30 11.69
C LEU A 61 3.75 -1.07 11.32
N ILE A 62 2.44 -1.15 11.51
CA ILE A 62 1.53 0.00 11.31
C ILE A 62 1.90 1.04 12.38
N SER A 63 2.55 2.13 11.98
CA SER A 63 2.95 3.22 12.89
C SER A 63 2.09 4.48 12.74
N SER A 64 0.87 4.36 12.21
CA SER A 64 -0.05 5.50 12.10
C SER A 64 -0.77 5.72 13.42
N LYS A 65 -0.66 6.93 13.99
CA LYS A 65 -1.39 7.33 15.20
C LYS A 65 -2.87 7.59 14.94
N ILE A 66 -3.28 7.67 13.68
CA ILE A 66 -4.64 8.03 13.25
C ILE A 66 -5.36 6.92 12.51
N ALA A 67 -4.75 5.73 12.41
CA ALA A 67 -5.41 4.54 11.91
C ALA A 67 -6.60 4.16 12.81
N LYS A 68 -7.76 3.89 12.19
CA LYS A 68 -8.95 3.36 12.86
C LYS A 68 -9.40 2.05 12.22
N ASN A 69 -10.31 1.37 12.91
CA ASN A 69 -11.03 0.21 12.40
C ASN A 69 -10.10 -0.91 11.90
N LEU A 70 -9.09 -1.24 12.70
CA LEU A 70 -8.19 -2.36 12.45
C LEU A 70 -8.99 -3.67 12.46
N GLN A 71 -9.02 -4.36 11.33
CA GLN A 71 -9.59 -5.69 11.17
C GLN A 71 -8.47 -6.64 10.76
N VAL A 72 -8.35 -7.75 11.49
CA VAL A 72 -7.40 -8.82 11.18
C VAL A 72 -8.19 -10.08 10.86
N ALA A 73 -7.88 -10.70 9.74
CA ALA A 73 -8.46 -11.97 9.32
C ALA A 73 -7.36 -12.90 8.81
N VAL A 74 -7.50 -14.20 9.08
CA VAL A 74 -6.57 -15.22 8.59
C VAL A 74 -7.34 -16.18 7.68
N LYS A 75 -6.82 -16.46 6.49
CA LYS A 75 -7.41 -17.41 5.53
C LYS A 75 -6.31 -18.28 4.93
N GLY A 76 -6.19 -19.51 5.42
CA GLY A 76 -5.04 -20.38 5.12
C GLY A 76 -3.74 -19.77 5.64
N ASP A 77 -2.68 -19.81 4.83
CA ASP A 77 -1.36 -19.25 5.15
C ASP A 77 -1.25 -17.73 4.86
N VAL A 78 -2.40 -17.05 4.80
CA VAL A 78 -2.46 -15.62 4.48
C VAL A 78 -3.17 -14.87 5.58
N GLN A 79 -2.47 -13.89 6.17
CA GLN A 79 -3.03 -12.92 7.09
C GLN A 79 -3.40 -11.65 6.31
N TYR A 80 -4.60 -11.15 6.59
CA TYR A 80 -5.16 -9.93 6.05
C TYR A 80 -5.33 -8.93 7.18
N THR A 81 -4.71 -7.77 7.04
CA THR A 81 -4.86 -6.66 7.98
C THR A 81 -5.46 -5.49 7.22
N LYS A 82 -6.68 -5.08 7.56
CA LYS A 82 -7.33 -3.91 7.01
C LYS A 82 -7.39 -2.82 8.06
N PHE A 83 -7.14 -1.58 7.67
CA PHE A 83 -7.36 -0.41 8.52
C PHE A 83 -7.72 0.80 7.67
N GLU A 84 -8.28 1.79 8.32
CA GLU A 84 -8.69 3.05 7.70
C GLU A 84 -7.76 4.17 8.14
N LEU A 85 -7.31 4.97 7.17
CA LEU A 85 -6.54 6.19 7.41
C LEU A 85 -7.37 7.41 7.06
N PHE A 86 -7.09 8.47 7.79
CA PHE A 86 -7.68 9.78 7.58
C PHE A 86 -6.57 10.78 7.33
N ASN A 87 -6.87 11.81 6.56
CA ASN A 87 -5.96 12.94 6.41
C ASN A 87 -6.19 13.94 7.53
N ILE A 88 -5.13 14.48 8.12
CA ILE A 88 -5.23 15.39 9.28
C ILE A 88 -5.89 16.72 8.91
N TYR A 89 -5.77 17.15 7.66
CA TYR A 89 -6.34 18.38 7.14
C TYR A 89 -7.77 18.19 6.58
N ASN A 90 -8.13 16.97 6.17
CA ASN A 90 -9.47 16.62 5.71
C ASN A 90 -9.95 15.25 6.22
N PRO A 91 -10.42 15.16 7.48
CA PRO A 91 -10.86 13.90 8.09
C PRO A 91 -12.11 13.28 7.47
N LYS A 92 -12.79 13.97 6.55
CA LYS A 92 -13.96 13.43 5.83
C LYS A 92 -13.56 12.48 4.70
N ILE A 93 -12.30 12.53 4.27
CA ILE A 93 -11.79 11.62 3.26
C ILE A 93 -11.10 10.46 3.97
N GLU A 94 -11.61 9.27 3.68
CA GLU A 94 -11.15 8.02 4.25
C GLU A 94 -10.42 7.20 3.19
N PHE A 95 -9.33 6.58 3.61
CA PHE A 95 -8.55 5.64 2.81
C PHE A 95 -8.61 4.27 3.44
N SER A 96 -9.01 3.27 2.65
CA SER A 96 -8.91 1.89 3.05
C SER A 96 -7.55 1.33 2.67
N ILE A 97 -6.78 0.91 3.66
CA ILE A 97 -5.52 0.20 3.48
C ILE A 97 -5.73 -1.27 3.81
N ASN A 98 -5.37 -2.14 2.87
CA ASN A 98 -5.34 -3.58 3.08
C ASN A 98 -3.90 -4.07 3.00
N ILE A 99 -3.47 -4.88 3.95
CA ILE A 99 -2.19 -5.59 3.92
C ILE A 99 -2.51 -7.07 3.76
N LYS A 100 -1.88 -7.70 2.76
CA LYS A 100 -1.94 -9.14 2.52
C LYS A 100 -0.55 -9.73 2.76
N GLU A 101 -0.42 -10.44 3.87
CA GLU A 101 0.80 -11.12 4.31
C GLU A 101 0.69 -12.60 3.95
N GLY A 102 1.58 -13.10 3.10
CA GLY A 102 1.66 -14.53 2.81
C GLY A 102 2.89 -15.15 3.47
N TYR A 103 2.71 -16.25 4.21
CA TYR A 103 3.81 -17.11 4.65
C TYR A 103 4.35 -17.93 3.46
N GLY A 104 4.94 -17.25 2.49
CA GLY A 104 5.61 -17.90 1.36
C GLY A 104 7.09 -18.06 1.66
N PHE A 105 7.56 -19.28 1.91
CA PHE A 105 8.98 -19.57 1.71
C PHE A 105 9.31 -19.23 0.25
N VAL A 106 10.08 -18.17 0.01
CA VAL A 106 10.68 -17.98 -1.30
C VAL A 106 11.83 -18.98 -1.37
N TYR A 107 11.59 -20.11 -2.01
CA TYR A 107 12.68 -20.95 -2.46
C TYR A 107 13.49 -20.13 -3.48
N VAL A 108 14.69 -19.70 -3.07
CA VAL A 108 15.68 -19.09 -3.96
C VAL A 108 16.66 -20.19 -4.33
N PRO A 109 16.66 -20.68 -5.60
CA PRO A 109 17.65 -21.65 -6.05
C PRO A 109 19.08 -21.10 -5.84
N PRO A 110 20.05 -21.94 -5.42
CA PRO A 110 21.45 -21.55 -5.36
C PRO A 110 21.91 -21.03 -6.72
N GLY A 111 22.46 -19.81 -6.78
CA GLY A 111 22.92 -19.17 -8.02
C GLY A 111 21.97 -18.12 -8.61
N SER A 112 20.83 -17.85 -7.97
CA SER A 112 19.98 -16.70 -8.32
C SER A 112 20.68 -15.40 -7.91
N GLU A 113 21.04 -14.53 -8.86
CA GLU A 113 21.39 -13.14 -8.52
C GLU A 113 20.20 -12.52 -7.77
N ASN A 114 20.42 -12.16 -6.51
CA ASN A 114 19.42 -11.58 -5.63
C ASN A 114 19.05 -10.17 -6.15
N LYS A 115 18.15 -10.10 -7.14
CA LYS A 115 17.55 -8.86 -7.61
C LYS A 115 16.22 -8.66 -6.88
N LEU A 116 16.27 -8.03 -5.71
CA LEU A 116 15.08 -7.48 -5.06
C LEU A 116 15.18 -5.94 -4.90
N PRO A 117 14.07 -5.18 -4.97
CA PRO A 117 12.71 -5.60 -5.31
C PRO A 117 12.16 -4.92 -6.58
N ALA A 118 11.48 -5.70 -7.41
CA ALA A 118 10.59 -5.13 -8.43
C ALA A 118 9.28 -4.71 -7.75
N ILE A 119 8.97 -3.41 -7.77
CA ILE A 119 7.63 -2.93 -7.39
C ILE A 119 6.67 -3.36 -8.51
N ARG A 120 5.69 -4.19 -8.19
CA ARG A 120 4.60 -4.53 -9.12
C ARG A 120 3.34 -3.79 -8.70
N VAL A 121 2.67 -3.17 -9.68
CA VAL A 121 1.47 -2.37 -9.44
C VAL A 121 0.34 -2.93 -10.30
N PHE A 122 -0.75 -3.33 -9.67
CA PHE A 122 -2.00 -3.70 -10.33
C PHE A 122 -3.01 -2.58 -10.09
N ILE A 123 -3.75 -2.22 -11.13
CA ILE A 123 -4.62 -1.04 -11.10
C ILE A 123 -5.99 -1.43 -11.63
N GLU A 124 -7.04 -1.13 -10.86
CA GLU A 124 -8.43 -1.34 -11.25
C GLU A 124 -9.06 0.00 -11.66
N LYS A 125 -9.73 0.03 -12.82
CA LYS A 125 -10.40 1.23 -13.33
C LYS A 125 -11.77 1.40 -12.69
N ILE A 126 -12.23 2.65 -12.62
CA ILE A 126 -13.63 2.98 -12.28
C ILE A 126 -14.51 2.55 -13.47
N SER A 127 -15.58 1.79 -13.18
CA SER A 127 -16.59 1.33 -14.15
C SER A 127 -17.60 2.42 -14.50
#